data_AF-A0AAE0J6E2-F1
#
_entry.id   AF-A0AAE0J6E2-F1
#
_cell.length_a   1.000
_cell.length_b   1.000
_cell.length_c   1.000
_cell.angle_alpha   90.00
_cell.angle_beta   90.00
_cell.angle_gamma   90.00
#
_symmetry.space_group_name_H-M   'P 1'
#
loop_
_entity.id
_entity.type
_entity.pdbx_description
1 polymer ?
#
loop_
_entity_poly.entity_id
_entity_poly.type
_entity_poly.pdbx_seq_one_letter_code
_entity_poly.pdbx_strand_id
1 'polypeptide(L)'
;MKAIVTFILMVALALGHGASSAAPRTNGGFMGFCAFQGAKLADGHWLGAYCLYDVSTWSYSYTWIDLDHCLANNGGELISWEDGAFSGSCNDCSIANTSTTLHLTCACWDPQGQKKLSSTIDLNTALHDAGGCAGCFSHTGNMSWEGP
;
A
#
# COMPACT_ATOMS: atom_id res chain seq x y z
N MET A 1 -55.10 49.28 3.66
CA MET A 1 -54.61 47.94 3.24
C MET A 1 -53.30 47.68 3.97
N LYS A 2 -53.28 46.77 4.95
CA LYS A 2 -52.10 46.42 5.74
C LYS A 2 -51.54 45.10 5.19
N ALA A 3 -50.31 45.12 4.66
CA ALA A 3 -49.61 43.91 4.25
C ALA A 3 -48.84 43.34 5.44
N ILE A 4 -49.16 42.11 5.82
CA ILE A 4 -48.45 41.33 6.84
C ILE A 4 -47.34 40.57 6.10
N VAL A 5 -46.09 40.85 6.45
CA VAL A 5 -44.92 40.15 5.91
C VAL A 5 -44.63 38.95 6.81
N THR A 6 -44.85 37.75 6.30
CA THR A 6 -44.60 36.48 6.99
C THR A 6 -43.15 36.05 6.76
N PHE A 7 -42.33 36.04 7.81
CA PHE A 7 -40.98 35.47 7.79
C PHE A 7 -41.06 33.94 7.90
N ILE A 8 -40.66 33.22 6.86
CA ILE A 8 -40.55 31.75 6.88
C ILE A 8 -39.12 31.39 7.30
N LEU A 9 -38.99 30.74 8.45
CA LEU A 9 -37.74 30.21 8.99
C LEU A 9 -37.41 28.90 8.26
N MET A 10 -36.36 28.87 7.44
CA MET A 10 -35.86 27.62 6.85
C MET A 10 -35.00 26.89 7.88
N VAL A 11 -35.52 25.77 8.40
CA VAL A 11 -34.74 24.82 9.21
C VAL A 11 -33.95 23.94 8.26
N ALA A 12 -32.64 24.19 8.15
CA ALA A 12 -31.74 23.32 7.41
C ALA A 12 -31.49 22.04 8.24
N LEU A 13 -32.11 20.93 7.83
CA LEU A 13 -31.74 19.60 8.30
C LEU A 13 -30.41 19.21 7.65
N ALA A 14 -29.32 19.34 8.39
CA ALA A 14 -28.04 18.75 8.03
C ALA A 14 -28.14 17.22 8.25
N LEU A 15 -28.38 16.47 7.16
CA LEU A 15 -28.13 15.04 7.12
C LEU A 15 -26.61 14.83 7.14
N GLY A 16 -26.05 14.75 8.34
CA GLY A 16 -24.66 14.33 8.55
C GLY A 16 -24.49 12.88 8.10
N HIS A 17 -24.11 12.70 6.84
CA HIS A 17 -23.54 11.45 6.37
C HIS A 17 -22.15 11.36 6.99
N GLY A 18 -21.93 10.35 7.82
CA GLY A 18 -20.60 9.99 8.32
C GLY A 18 -19.73 9.58 7.14
N ALA A 19 -19.10 10.55 6.49
CA ALA A 19 -17.90 10.30 5.75
C ALA A 19 -16.83 9.99 6.79
N SER A 20 -16.58 8.70 7.01
CA SER A 20 -15.33 8.26 7.64
C SER A 20 -14.21 8.90 6.84
N SER A 21 -13.64 9.98 7.37
CA SER A 21 -12.46 10.61 6.82
C SER A 21 -11.36 9.58 6.92
N ALA A 22 -11.08 8.87 5.83
CA ALA A 22 -9.86 8.09 5.71
C ALA A 22 -8.72 9.06 6.01
N ALA A 23 -7.96 8.79 7.08
CA ALA A 23 -6.76 9.55 7.40
C ALA A 23 -5.85 9.61 6.16
N PRO A 24 -5.04 10.66 5.99
CA PRO A 24 -4.03 10.71 4.93
C PRO A 24 -3.22 9.41 4.93
N ARG A 25 -3.15 8.75 3.78
CA ARG A 25 -2.45 7.46 3.64
C ARG A 25 -0.95 7.72 3.65
N THR A 26 -0.36 7.71 4.84
CA THR A 26 1.09 7.69 5.00
C THR A 26 1.57 6.28 4.79
N ASN A 27 2.61 6.08 3.96
CA ASN A 27 3.29 4.80 3.85
C ASN A 27 3.69 4.31 5.25
N GLY A 28 3.60 3.00 5.44
CA GLY A 28 3.94 2.34 6.68
C GLY A 28 2.74 1.71 7.37
N GLY A 29 3.02 0.82 8.32
CA GLY A 29 1.99 0.17 9.13
C GLY A 29 1.25 -0.96 8.43
N PHE A 30 1.76 -1.41 7.27
CA PHE A 30 1.28 -2.58 6.54
C PHE A 30 1.01 -3.78 7.46
N MET A 31 1.91 -4.05 8.40
CA MET A 31 1.83 -5.19 9.30
C MET A 31 0.76 -5.14 10.37
N GLY A 32 0.25 -3.96 10.69
CA GLY A 32 -0.83 -3.86 11.68
C GLY A 32 -2.09 -4.59 11.21
N PHE A 33 -2.22 -4.77 9.90
CA PHE A 33 -3.44 -5.22 9.25
C PHE A 33 -3.19 -6.31 8.20
N CYS A 34 -1.98 -6.42 7.65
CA CYS A 34 -1.63 -7.45 6.69
C CYS A 34 -0.70 -8.52 7.29
N ALA A 35 -1.12 -9.78 7.15
CA ALA A 35 -0.36 -10.96 7.54
C ALA A 35 0.67 -11.32 6.46
N PHE A 36 1.93 -11.36 6.87
CA PHE A 36 3.08 -11.74 6.04
C PHE A 36 3.25 -13.27 5.94
N GLN A 37 2.61 -14.04 6.83
CA GLN A 37 2.52 -15.50 6.68
C GLN A 37 1.65 -15.81 5.46
N GLY A 38 2.26 -16.36 4.41
CA GLY A 38 1.61 -16.56 3.11
C GLY A 38 1.87 -15.44 2.10
N ALA A 39 2.74 -14.49 2.41
CA ALA A 39 3.23 -13.53 1.43
C ALA A 39 3.97 -14.26 0.29
N LYS A 40 3.77 -13.78 -0.93
CA LYS A 40 4.39 -14.32 -2.15
C LYS A 40 4.96 -13.18 -2.97
N LEU A 41 6.10 -13.43 -3.59
CA LEU A 41 6.66 -12.56 -4.62
C LEU A 41 6.53 -13.28 -5.97
N ALA A 42 5.83 -12.68 -6.91
CA ALA A 42 5.72 -13.15 -8.28
C ALA A 42 6.46 -12.17 -9.22
N ASP A 43 7.15 -12.72 -10.21
CA ASP A 43 7.95 -12.00 -11.20
C ASP A 43 8.95 -10.97 -10.64
N GLY A 44 9.29 -11.09 -9.35
CA GLY A 44 10.24 -10.21 -8.67
C GLY A 44 9.68 -8.86 -8.21
N HIS A 45 8.46 -8.49 -8.59
CA HIS A 45 7.88 -7.18 -8.26
C HIS A 45 6.40 -7.22 -7.84
N TRP A 46 5.66 -8.30 -8.06
CA TRP A 46 4.30 -8.46 -7.56
C TRP A 46 4.29 -9.07 -6.16
N LEU A 47 3.82 -8.30 -5.18
CA LEU A 47 3.66 -8.77 -3.82
C LEU A 47 2.22 -9.23 -3.56
N GLY A 48 2.06 -10.51 -3.28
CA GLY A 48 0.85 -11.12 -2.74
C GLY A 48 0.90 -11.17 -1.21
N ALA A 49 -0.18 -10.81 -0.52
CA ALA A 49 -0.27 -10.93 0.95
C ALA A 49 -1.73 -11.04 1.43
N TYR A 50 -1.94 -11.48 2.67
CA TYR A 50 -3.27 -11.42 3.30
C TYR A 50 -3.43 -10.10 4.05
N CYS A 51 -4.52 -9.38 3.83
CA CYS A 51 -4.85 -8.14 4.55
C CYS A 51 -6.21 -8.25 5.22
N LEU A 52 -6.32 -7.70 6.43
CA LEU A 52 -7.52 -7.70 7.24
C LEU A 52 -8.54 -6.78 6.57
N TYR A 53 -9.59 -7.38 6.03
CA TYR A 53 -10.67 -6.69 5.34
C TYR A 53 -11.74 -6.20 6.32
N ASP A 54 -12.08 -7.03 7.31
CA ASP A 54 -13.10 -6.70 8.31
C ASP A 54 -12.64 -7.09 9.71
N VAL A 55 -12.39 -6.07 10.54
CA VAL A 55 -11.96 -6.17 11.93
C VAL A 55 -13.03 -6.77 12.84
N SER A 56 -14.31 -6.71 12.47
CA SER A 56 -15.42 -7.21 13.29
C SER A 56 -15.57 -8.73 13.20
N THR A 57 -15.21 -9.30 12.05
CA THR A 57 -15.27 -10.74 11.77
C THR A 57 -13.90 -11.39 11.66
N TRP A 58 -12.81 -10.62 11.79
CA TRP A 58 -11.44 -11.06 11.52
C TRP A 58 -11.29 -11.70 10.12
N SER A 59 -11.99 -11.16 9.13
CA SER A 59 -11.96 -11.65 7.75
C SER A 59 -10.80 -11.06 6.97
N TYR A 60 -10.07 -11.89 6.24
CA TYR A 60 -8.93 -11.49 5.42
C TYR A 60 -9.22 -11.63 3.92
N SER A 61 -8.71 -10.69 3.14
CA SER A 61 -8.64 -10.76 1.69
C SER A 61 -7.19 -11.02 1.26
N TYR A 62 -6.98 -11.78 0.19
CA TYR A 62 -5.68 -11.86 -0.45
C TYR A 62 -5.55 -10.70 -1.45
N THR A 63 -4.43 -9.98 -1.38
CA THR A 63 -4.16 -8.81 -2.22
C THR A 63 -2.92 -9.01 -3.06
N TRP A 64 -2.90 -8.40 -4.24
CA TRP A 64 -1.71 -8.25 -5.08
C TRP A 64 -1.42 -6.78 -5.34
N ILE A 65 -0.19 -6.35 -5.12
CA ILE A 65 0.30 -5.00 -5.43
C ILE A 65 1.58 -5.09 -6.26
N ASP A 66 1.70 -4.23 -7.26
CA ASP A 66 2.95 -4.04 -8.00
C ASP A 66 3.88 -3.11 -7.21
N LEU A 67 5.03 -3.63 -6.80
CA LEU A 67 6.03 -2.87 -6.04
C LEU A 67 6.77 -1.84 -6.90
N ASP A 68 6.67 -1.88 -8.23
CA ASP A 68 7.19 -0.82 -9.10
C ASP A 68 6.51 0.53 -8.88
N HIS A 69 5.27 0.53 -8.37
CA HIS A 69 4.60 1.75 -7.93
C HIS A 69 5.11 2.27 -6.58
N CYS A 70 5.83 1.44 -5.82
CA CYS A 70 6.15 1.70 -4.42
C CYS A 70 7.64 1.94 -4.17
N LEU A 71 8.51 1.40 -5.03
CA LEU A 71 9.95 1.32 -4.81
C LEU A 71 10.74 1.83 -6.01
N ALA A 72 11.87 2.48 -5.72
CA ALA A 72 12.88 2.86 -6.71
C ALA A 72 14.25 2.25 -6.36
N ASN A 73 15.10 2.14 -7.37
CA ASN A 73 16.54 1.94 -7.21
C ASN A 73 17.26 3.30 -7.21
N ASN A 74 17.79 3.71 -6.07
CA ASN A 74 18.59 4.91 -5.92
C ASN A 74 20.09 4.55 -5.81
N GLY A 75 20.72 4.35 -6.97
CA GLY A 75 22.16 4.08 -7.05
C GLY A 75 22.60 2.75 -6.42
N GLY A 76 21.76 1.73 -6.53
CA GLY A 76 21.96 0.40 -5.97
C GLY A 76 21.30 0.19 -4.60
N GLU A 77 20.56 1.19 -4.11
CA GLU A 77 19.79 1.11 -2.86
C GLU A 77 18.27 1.14 -3.15
N LEU A 78 17.52 0.18 -2.61
CA LEU A 78 16.07 0.21 -2.62
C LEU A 78 15.55 1.29 -1.67
N ILE A 79 14.71 2.18 -2.20
CA ILE A 79 14.03 3.21 -1.42
C ILE A 79 12.53 3.22 -1.74
N SER A 80 11.71 3.66 -0.78
CA SER A 80 10.30 3.93 -1.03
C SER A 80 10.14 5.18 -1.90
N TRP A 81 9.53 5.04 -3.07
CA TRP A 81 9.33 6.12 -4.03
C TRP A 81 8.12 5.82 -4.93
N GLU A 82 7.25 6.82 -5.13
CA GLU A 82 6.06 6.68 -5.96
C GLU A 82 6.44 6.51 -7.44
N ASP A 83 5.91 5.47 -8.08
CA ASP A 83 6.23 5.10 -9.47
C ASP A 83 7.74 4.97 -9.74
N GLY A 84 8.45 4.34 -8.79
CA GLY A 84 9.90 4.22 -8.83
C GLY A 84 10.47 3.20 -9.83
N ALA A 85 9.64 2.24 -10.28
CA ALA A 85 10.00 1.22 -11.28
C ALA A 85 11.32 0.48 -11.00
N PHE A 86 11.56 0.12 -9.73
CA PHE A 86 12.82 -0.51 -9.32
C PHE A 86 13.15 -1.78 -10.11
N SER A 87 12.15 -2.57 -10.52
CA SER A 87 12.35 -3.84 -11.23
C SER A 87 13.10 -3.67 -12.56
N GLY A 88 13.04 -2.49 -13.17
CA GLY A 88 13.80 -2.17 -14.38
C GLY A 88 15.32 -2.14 -14.18
N SER A 89 15.79 -2.05 -12.93
CA SER A 89 17.22 -1.98 -12.59
C SER A 89 17.62 -2.80 -11.35
N CYS A 90 16.70 -3.56 -10.79
CA CYS A 90 16.94 -4.52 -9.72
C CYS A 90 16.39 -5.88 -10.13
N ASN A 91 17.09 -6.95 -9.78
CA ASN A 91 16.67 -8.31 -10.09
C ASN A 91 17.05 -9.26 -8.96
N ASP A 92 16.79 -10.56 -9.14
CA ASP A 92 17.05 -11.62 -8.15
C ASP A 92 16.40 -11.30 -6.80
N CYS A 93 15.19 -10.72 -6.86
CA CYS A 93 14.44 -10.30 -5.70
C CYS A 93 13.85 -11.49 -4.93
N SER A 94 13.90 -11.40 -3.62
CA SER A 94 13.32 -12.39 -2.71
C SER A 94 12.72 -11.69 -1.50
N ILE A 95 11.66 -12.28 -0.96
CA ILE A 95 11.07 -11.82 0.29
C ILE A 95 11.49 -12.72 1.44
N ALA A 96 11.75 -12.13 2.59
CA ALA A 96 12.02 -12.82 3.82
C ALA A 96 11.18 -12.19 4.94
N ASN A 97 10.35 -13.01 5.58
CA ASN A 97 9.60 -12.58 6.74
C ASN A 97 10.40 -12.80 8.03
N THR A 98 10.30 -11.84 8.94
CA THR A 98 10.66 -12.02 10.35
C THR A 98 9.39 -12.18 11.18
N SER A 99 9.49 -12.24 12.51
CA SER A 99 8.31 -12.19 13.39
C SER A 99 7.61 -10.83 13.37
N THR A 100 8.29 -9.78 12.90
CA THR A 100 7.85 -8.39 13.04
C THR A 100 8.03 -7.56 11.77
N THR A 101 8.37 -8.14 10.62
CA THR A 101 8.39 -7.46 9.32
C THR A 101 8.50 -8.41 8.12
N LEU A 102 8.24 -7.87 6.92
CA LEU A 102 8.52 -8.46 5.63
C LEU A 102 9.59 -7.62 4.92
N HIS A 103 10.76 -8.23 4.70
CA HIS A 103 11.84 -7.61 3.94
C HIS A 103 11.78 -8.05 2.48
N LEU A 104 12.05 -7.12 1.57
CA LEU A 104 12.42 -7.41 0.19
C LEU A 104 13.92 -7.20 0.03
N THR A 105 14.61 -8.22 -0.46
CA THR A 105 16.03 -8.15 -0.80
C THR A 105 16.20 -8.38 -2.29
N CYS A 106 16.91 -7.48 -2.97
CA CYS A 106 17.20 -7.55 -4.40
C CYS A 106 18.68 -7.25 -4.68
N ALA A 107 19.13 -7.63 -5.88
CA ALA A 107 20.39 -7.20 -6.46
C ALA A 107 20.14 -6.03 -7.42
N CYS A 108 20.55 -4.82 -7.04
CA CYS A 108 20.27 -3.57 -7.77
C CYS A 108 21.52 -3.03 -8.45
N TRP A 109 21.39 -2.58 -9.69
CA TRP A 109 22.50 -1.96 -10.42
C TRP A 109 22.92 -0.63 -9.79
N ASP A 110 24.23 -0.40 -9.71
CA ASP A 110 24.81 0.91 -9.42
C ASP A 110 24.51 1.92 -10.56
N PRO A 111 24.71 3.23 -10.34
CA PRO A 111 24.40 4.23 -11.37
C PRO A 111 25.17 4.06 -12.68
N GLN A 112 26.27 3.30 -12.67
CA GLN A 112 27.10 3.03 -13.85
C GLN A 112 26.73 1.72 -14.56
N GLY A 113 25.79 0.94 -14.01
CA GLY A 113 25.41 -0.38 -14.51
C GLY A 113 26.55 -1.41 -14.48
N GLN A 114 27.58 -1.21 -13.66
CA GLN A 114 28.77 -2.06 -13.63
C GLN A 114 28.69 -3.14 -12.57
N LYS A 115 28.02 -2.85 -11.46
CA LYS A 115 27.93 -3.74 -10.32
C LYS A 115 26.50 -3.83 -9.81
N LYS A 116 26.11 -5.04 -9.40
CA LYS A 116 24.91 -5.25 -8.59
C LYS A 116 25.27 -5.17 -7.11
N LEU A 117 24.54 -4.34 -6.38
CA LEU A 117 24.59 -4.20 -4.93
C LEU A 117 23.39 -4.94 -4.34
N SER A 118 23.65 -5.77 -3.34
CA SER A 118 22.56 -6.36 -2.56
C SER A 118 21.94 -5.26 -1.69
N SER A 119 20.64 -5.03 -1.85
CA SER A 119 19.90 -4.03 -1.10
C SER A 119 18.64 -4.65 -0.52
N THR A 120 18.30 -4.25 0.71
CA THR A 120 17.15 -4.76 1.45
C THR A 120 16.32 -3.59 1.94
N ILE A 121 15.00 -3.66 1.74
CA ILE A 121 14.05 -2.70 2.30
C ILE A 121 13.00 -3.42 3.16
N ASP A 122 12.59 -2.74 4.24
CA ASP A 122 11.47 -3.14 5.07
C ASP A 122 10.14 -2.67 4.42
N LEU A 123 9.37 -3.62 3.89
CA LEU A 123 8.10 -3.33 3.23
C LEU A 123 7.01 -2.85 4.21
N ASN A 124 7.16 -3.10 5.51
CA ASN A 124 6.27 -2.53 6.51
C ASN A 124 6.39 -1.00 6.62
N THR A 125 7.49 -0.42 6.13
CA THR A 125 7.68 1.03 6.06
C THR A 125 7.27 1.61 4.71
N ALA A 126 7.27 0.79 3.65
CA ALA A 126 6.94 1.20 2.29
C ALA A 126 5.44 1.07 1.96
N LEU A 127 4.78 0.09 2.58
CA LEU A 127 3.38 -0.24 2.30
C LEU A 127 2.47 0.15 3.47
N HIS A 128 1.19 0.32 3.19
CA HIS A 128 0.12 0.50 4.17
C HIS A 128 -1.06 -0.41 3.84
N ASP A 129 -1.95 -0.62 4.82
CA ASP A 129 -3.25 -1.23 4.52
C ASP A 129 -4.20 -0.20 3.91
N ALA A 130 -4.93 -0.69 2.92
CA ALA A 130 -5.82 0.08 2.09
C ALA A 130 -7.24 -0.49 2.09
N GLY A 131 -7.80 -0.77 3.26
CA GLY A 131 -9.15 -1.32 3.39
C GLY A 131 -9.17 -2.82 3.05
N GLY A 132 -8.19 -3.57 3.55
CA GLY A 132 -8.01 -4.99 3.23
C GLY A 132 -7.21 -5.24 1.95
N CYS A 133 -6.54 -4.22 1.41
CA CYS A 133 -5.62 -4.30 0.29
C CYS A 133 -4.24 -3.78 0.70
N ALA A 134 -3.19 -4.24 0.02
CA ALA A 134 -1.90 -3.56 0.10
C ALA A 134 -1.99 -2.23 -0.67
N GLY A 135 -1.32 -1.20 -0.17
CA GLY A 135 -1.21 0.09 -0.84
C GLY A 135 0.13 0.75 -0.58
N CYS A 136 0.47 1.73 -1.40
CA CYS A 136 1.61 2.63 -1.21
C CYS A 136 1.29 3.94 -1.95
N PHE A 137 1.63 5.09 -1.36
CA PHE A 137 1.33 6.40 -1.94
C PHE A 137 -0.12 6.50 -2.46
N SER A 138 -0.31 6.86 -3.73
CA SER A 138 -1.63 6.90 -4.39
C SER A 138 -2.10 5.56 -4.99
N HIS A 139 -1.30 4.49 -4.89
CA HIS A 139 -1.58 3.19 -5.47
C HIS A 139 -2.23 2.22 -4.46
N THR A 140 -3.11 1.38 -4.99
CA THR A 140 -3.81 0.34 -4.21
C THR A 140 -3.81 -0.94 -5.02
N GLY A 141 -3.46 -2.04 -4.38
CA GLY A 141 -3.51 -3.37 -4.96
C GLY A 141 -4.94 -3.87 -5.18
N ASN A 142 -5.06 -4.98 -5.90
CA ASN A 142 -6.34 -5.65 -6.11
C ASN A 142 -6.58 -6.73 -5.06
N MET A 143 -7.84 -7.03 -4.74
CA MET A 143 -8.22 -8.22 -3.95
C MET A 143 -8.47 -9.39 -4.90
N SER A 144 -7.58 -10.38 -4.89
CA SER A 144 -7.73 -11.57 -5.72
C SER A 144 -6.93 -12.73 -5.15
N TRP A 145 -7.52 -13.92 -5.22
CA TRP A 145 -6.80 -15.18 -4.97
C TRP A 145 -5.99 -15.63 -6.17
N GLU A 146 -6.46 -15.28 -7.37
CA GLU A 146 -5.73 -15.44 -8.61
C GLU A 146 -4.62 -14.39 -8.65
N GLY A 147 -3.43 -14.79 -9.12
CA GLY A 147 -2.28 -13.91 -9.28
C GLY A 147 -2.55 -12.73 -10.22
N PRO A 148 -1.57 -11.83 -10.39
CA PRO A 148 -1.56 -10.92 -11.54
C PRO A 148 -1.71 -11.68 -12.87
#